data_AF-A0A920TQX1-F1
#
_entry.id   AF-A0A920TQX1-F1
#
_cell.length_a   1.000
_cell.length_b   1.000
_cell.length_c   1.000
_cell.angle_alpha   90.00
_cell.angle_beta   90.00
_cell.angle_gamma   90.00
#
_symmetry.space_group_name_H-M   'P 1'
#
loop_
_entity.id
_entity.type
_entity.pdbx_description
1 polymer ?
#
loop_
_entity_poly.entity_id
_entity_poly.type
_entity_poly.pdbx_seq_one_letter_code
_entity_poly.pdbx_strand_id
1 'polypeptide(L)'
;MYLKHKSMLGEEESWGVKILNNIDELTKASKELLGKKLITPQTGSEGKEVKRLYVEESSSIEKEFFLSCLVDRESSKIAFISSDKVEWI
;
A
#
# COMPACT_ATOMS: atom_id res chain seq x y z
N MET A 1 -5.91 1.46 4.83
CA MET A 1 -5.27 0.14 4.71
C MET A 1 -5.87 -0.57 3.51
N TYR A 2 -5.05 -0.96 2.53
CA TYR A 2 -5.51 -1.34 1.19
C TYR A 2 -5.85 -2.83 1.12
N LEU A 3 -6.97 -3.19 0.52
CA LEU A 3 -7.24 -4.55 0.07
C LEU A 3 -7.02 -4.56 -1.45
N LYS A 4 -6.01 -5.29 -1.93
CA LYS A 4 -5.62 -5.37 -3.36
C LYS A 4 -5.58 -6.84 -3.73
N HIS A 5 -5.95 -7.26 -4.95
CA HIS A 5 -5.59 -8.58 -5.50
C HIS A 5 -4.19 -8.55 -6.17
N LYS A 6 -3.63 -9.74 -6.33
CA LYS A 6 -2.22 -10.11 -6.52
C LYS A 6 -1.45 -9.29 -7.58
N SER A 7 -0.44 -8.52 -7.13
CA SER A 7 0.78 -8.29 -7.93
C SER A 7 2.02 -7.81 -7.13
N MET A 8 1.88 -7.33 -5.89
CA MET A 8 2.98 -6.59 -5.24
C MET A 8 3.51 -7.12 -3.89
N LEU A 9 2.90 -8.13 -3.27
CA LEU A 9 3.35 -8.62 -1.95
C LEU A 9 3.35 -10.14 -1.91
N GLY A 10 4.50 -10.70 -1.53
CA GLY A 10 4.60 -12.10 -1.12
C GLY A 10 3.72 -12.37 0.09
N GLU A 11 3.27 -13.62 0.25
CA GLU A 11 2.26 -14.02 1.25
C GLU A 11 2.65 -13.75 2.72
N GLU A 12 3.93 -13.49 3.01
CA GLU A 12 4.46 -13.40 4.38
C GLU A 12 4.58 -11.97 4.95
N GLU A 13 4.50 -10.90 4.14
CA GLU A 13 4.74 -9.51 4.61
C GLU A 13 3.62 -8.54 4.25
N SER A 14 2.38 -8.95 4.51
CA SER A 14 1.24 -8.08 4.24
C SER A 14 1.12 -7.05 5.37
N TRP A 15 1.73 -5.86 5.22
CA TRP A 15 1.69 -4.70 6.14
C TRP A 15 0.30 -4.06 6.22
N GLY A 16 -0.71 -4.88 6.53
CA GLY A 16 -2.12 -4.51 6.51
C GLY A 16 -2.82 -4.71 5.17
N VAL A 17 -2.14 -5.24 4.13
CA VAL A 17 -2.76 -5.41 2.81
C VAL A 17 -3.26 -6.84 2.61
N LYS A 18 -4.52 -7.05 2.26
CA LYS A 18 -5.02 -8.41 1.96
C LYS A 18 -5.64 -8.51 0.57
N ILE A 19 -5.35 -9.63 -0.10
CA ILE A 19 -5.97 -10.08 -1.34
C ILE A 19 -7.15 -10.99 -0.96
N LEU A 20 -8.34 -10.67 -1.45
CA LEU A 20 -9.58 -11.37 -1.11
C LEU A 20 -10.39 -11.63 -2.38
N ASN A 21 -11.11 -12.75 -2.43
CA ASN A 21 -11.83 -13.20 -3.62
C ASN A 21 -13.37 -13.10 -3.48
N ASN A 22 -13.87 -12.81 -2.28
CA ASN A 22 -15.31 -12.74 -2.01
C ASN A 22 -15.64 -11.86 -0.80
N ILE A 23 -16.94 -11.60 -0.61
CA ILE A 23 -17.47 -10.73 0.45
C ILE A 23 -17.28 -11.33 1.86
N ASP A 24 -17.29 -12.65 2.00
CA ASP A 24 -17.12 -13.30 3.29
C ASP A 24 -15.68 -13.10 3.81
N GLU A 25 -14.71 -13.26 2.92
CA GLU A 25 -13.30 -12.95 3.16
C GLU A 25 -13.09 -11.46 3.50
N LEU A 26 -13.76 -10.56 2.78
CA LEU A 26 -13.77 -9.11 3.07
C LEU A 26 -14.29 -8.82 4.48
N THR A 27 -15.40 -9.46 4.86
CA THR A 27 -16.02 -9.28 6.17
C THR A 27 -15.09 -9.76 7.28
N LYS A 28 -14.46 -10.92 7.10
CA LYS A 28 -13.50 -11.47 8.05
C LYS A 28 -12.27 -10.57 8.19
N ALA A 29 -11.64 -10.21 7.06
CA ALA A 29 -10.48 -9.33 7.04
C ALA A 29 -10.78 -7.97 7.68
N SER A 30 -11.95 -7.40 7.42
CA SER A 30 -12.33 -6.10 7.97
C SER A 30 -12.40 -6.11 9.50
N LYS A 31 -12.92 -7.20 10.10
CA LYS A 31 -13.00 -7.38 11.55
C LYS A 31 -11.64 -7.61 12.21
N GLU A 32 -10.72 -8.27 11.51
CA GLU A 32 -9.36 -8.51 11.98
C GLU A 32 -8.50 -7.25 11.95
N LEU A 33 -8.85 -6.28 11.10
CA LEU A 33 -8.01 -5.13 10.80
C LEU A 33 -8.54 -3.84 11.46
N LEU A 34 -9.82 -3.53 11.29
CA LEU A 34 -10.41 -2.28 11.76
C LEU A 34 -10.39 -2.19 13.30
N GLY A 35 -9.92 -1.06 13.83
CA GLY A 35 -9.76 -0.82 15.26
C GLY A 35 -8.60 -1.59 15.92
N LYS A 36 -7.81 -2.35 15.16
CA LYS A 36 -6.59 -3.01 15.67
C LYS A 36 -5.36 -2.14 15.46
N LYS A 37 -4.30 -2.41 16.22
CA LYS A 37 -2.99 -1.79 16.02
C LYS A 37 -2.24 -2.50 14.90
N LEU A 38 -1.85 -1.74 13.88
CA LEU A 38 -0.93 -2.17 12.83
C LEU A 38 0.49 -1.78 13.21
N ILE A 39 1.37 -2.77 13.32
CA ILE A 39 2.80 -2.57 13.56
C ILE A 39 3.54 -2.75 12.23
N THR A 40 4.37 -1.77 11.89
CA THR A 40 5.22 -1.71 10.71
C THR A 40 6.61 -1.20 11.11
N PRO A 41 7.66 -1.36 10.28
CA PRO A 41 8.99 -0.84 10.61
C PRO A 41 8.96 0.69 10.75
N GLN A 42 8.08 1.36 10.00
CA GLN A 42 7.92 2.82 10.05
C GLN A 42 7.14 3.31 11.28
N THR A 43 6.33 2.45 11.92
CA THR A 43 5.57 2.81 13.14
C THR A 43 6.23 2.34 14.43
N GLY A 44 7.21 1.44 14.35
CA GLY A 44 7.79 0.78 15.52
C GLY A 44 6.78 -0.03 16.33
N SER A 45 7.17 -0.43 17.54
CA SER A 45 6.40 -1.29 18.44
C SER A 45 5.07 -0.68 18.91
N GLU A 46 4.96 0.64 18.93
CA GLU A 46 3.71 1.32 19.33
C GLU A 46 2.56 1.08 18.34
N GLY A 47 2.92 0.90 17.06
CA GLY A 47 1.98 0.72 15.95
C GLY A 47 1.07 1.93 15.72
N LYS A 48 0.10 1.78 14.83
CA LYS A 48 -1.01 2.73 14.66
C LYS A 48 -2.34 2.02 14.60
N GLU A 49 -3.37 2.60 15.22
CA GLU A 49 -4.73 2.08 15.12
C GLU A 49 -5.28 2.27 13.70
N VAL A 50 -5.85 1.20 13.15
CA VAL A 50 -6.48 1.21 11.83
C VAL A 50 -7.89 1.78 11.95
N LYS A 51 -8.07 3.05 11.58
CA LYS A 51 -9.37 3.73 11.64
C LYS A 51 -10.19 3.66 10.34
N ARG A 52 -9.57 3.21 9.25
CA ARG A 52 -10.19 3.14 7.92
C ARG A 52 -9.58 2.04 7.06
N LEU A 53 -10.44 1.32 6.36
CA LEU A 53 -10.09 0.36 5.32
C LEU A 53 -10.42 0.98 3.95
N TYR A 54 -9.55 0.74 2.97
CA TYR A 54 -9.81 1.03 1.56
C TYR A 54 -10.02 -0.30 0.86
N VAL A 55 -11.13 -0.40 0.13
CA VAL A 55 -11.52 -1.57 -0.63
C VAL A 55 -11.55 -1.14 -2.09
N GLU A 56 -10.72 -1.77 -2.92
CA GLU A 56 -10.58 -1.42 -4.32
C GLU A 56 -10.68 -2.68 -5.18
N GLU A 57 -11.10 -2.50 -6.42
CA GLU A 57 -11.02 -3.57 -7.40
C GLU A 57 -9.55 -3.89 -7.72
N SER A 58 -9.30 -5.16 -7.99
CA SER A 58 -8.00 -5.60 -8.46
C SER A 58 -7.71 -5.18 -9.89
N SER A 59 -6.49 -4.71 -10.12
CA SER A 59 -5.99 -4.47 -11.47
C SER A 59 -4.88 -5.46 -11.81
N SER A 60 -4.95 -6.02 -13.01
CA SER A 60 -3.83 -6.73 -13.63
C SER A 60 -2.81 -5.68 -14.09
N ILE A 61 -1.64 -5.67 -13.46
CA ILE A 61 -0.60 -4.68 -13.78
C ILE A 61 0.41 -5.31 -14.73
N GLU A 62 0.43 -4.84 -15.98
CA GLU A 62 1.37 -5.30 -17.00
C GLU A 62 2.76 -4.66 -16.85
N LYS A 63 2.81 -3.36 -16.55
CA LYS A 63 4.05 -2.62 -16.29
C LYS A 63 3.82 -1.55 -15.22
N GLU A 64 4.80 -1.39 -14.35
CA GLU A 64 4.81 -0.39 -13.29
C GLU A 64 5.79 0.74 -13.63
N PHE A 65 5.41 1.97 -13.29
CA PHE A 65 6.22 3.16 -13.51
C PHE A 65 6.30 3.95 -12.21
N PHE A 66 7.45 4.55 -11.95
CA PHE A 66 7.60 5.53 -10.89
C PHE A 66 7.37 6.93 -11.48
N LEU A 67 6.54 7.73 -10.81
CA LEU A 67 6.34 9.14 -11.12
C LEU A 67 6.18 9.93 -9.82
N SER A 68 6.94 11.00 -9.67
CA SER A 68 6.81 11.94 -8.56
C SER A 68 6.94 13.39 -9.03
N CYS A 69 6.45 14.29 -8.18
CA CYS A 69 6.49 15.73 -8.37
C CYS A 69 6.83 16.39 -7.04
N LEU A 70 7.85 17.24 -7.01
CA LEU A 70 8.34 17.90 -5.80
C LEU A 70 8.87 19.30 -6.12
N VAL A 71 9.03 20.10 -5.07
CA VAL A 71 9.73 21.38 -5.18
C VAL A 71 11.22 21.12 -5.08
N ASP A 72 11.95 21.35 -6.18
CA ASP A 72 13.41 21.32 -6.16
C ASP A 72 13.94 22.56 -5.42
N ARG A 73 14.72 22.33 -4.37
CA ARG A 73 15.20 23.40 -3.49
C ARG A 73 16.28 24.26 -4.16
N GLU A 74 17.02 23.71 -5.12
CA GLU A 74 18.07 24.44 -5.81
C GLU A 74 17.47 25.44 -6.81
N SER A 75 16.56 24.97 -7.67
CA SER A 75 15.92 25.82 -8.68
C SER A 75 14.68 26.57 -8.18
N SER A 76 14.14 26.21 -7.00
CA SER A 76 12.84 26.67 -6.48
C SER A 76 11.68 26.46 -7.46
N LYS A 77 11.74 25.40 -8.27
CA LYS A 77 10.75 25.04 -9.27
C LYS A 77 10.15 23.67 -8.98
N ILE A 78 9.03 23.39 -9.65
CA ILE A 78 8.46 22.05 -9.69
C ILE A 78 9.36 21.16 -10.57
N ALA A 79 9.81 20.05 -10.01
CA ALA A 79 10.54 19.01 -10.73
C ALA A 79 9.69 17.74 -10.82
N PHE A 80 9.72 17.09 -11.99
CA PHE A 80 9.17 15.75 -12.20
C PHE A 80 10.29 14.73 -12.22
N ILE A 81 10.12 13.62 -11.51
CA ILE A 81 11.04 12.48 -11.55
C ILE A 81 10.21 11.29 -12.03
N SER A 82 10.67 10.62 -13.09
CA SER A 82 10.02 9.44 -13.64
C SER A 82 11.01 8.33 -13.94
N SER A 83 10.62 7.08 -13.73
CA SER A 83 11.40 5.90 -14.10
C SER A 83 10.48 4.81 -14.63
N ASP A 84 10.92 4.12 -15.69
CA ASP A 84 10.29 2.90 -16.19
C ASP A 84 10.90 1.62 -15.62
N LYS A 85 11.91 1.78 -14.74
CA LYS A 85 12.49 0.75 -13.91
C LYS A 85 12.15 1.03 -12.45
N VAL A 86 11.38 0.13 -11.86
CA VAL A 86 11.16 0.07 -10.42
C VAL A 86 12.09 -0.99 -9.87
N GLU A 87 13.27 -0.58 -9.40
CA GLU A 87 14.15 -1.47 -8.64
C GLU A 87 13.80 -1.33 -7.16
N TRP A 88 13.34 -2.43 -6.57
CA TRP A 88 13.14 -2.53 -5.13
C TRP A 88 14.51 -2.64 -4.47
N ILE A 89 14.94 -1.58 -3.78
CA ILE A 89 16.03 -1.61 -2.81
C ILE A 89 15.66 -2.50 -1.62
#